data_AF-A0A7S3SHT8-F1
#
_entry.id   AF-A0A7S3SHT8-F1
#
_cell.length_a   1.000
_cell.length_b   1.000
_cell.length_c   1.000
_cell.angle_alpha   90.00
_cell.angle_beta   90.00
_cell.angle_gamma   90.00
#
_symmetry.space_group_name_H-M   'P 1'
#
loop_
_entity.id
_entity.type
_entity.pdbx_description
1 polymer ?
#
loop_
_entity_poly.entity_id
_entity_poly.type
_entity_poly.pdbx_seq_one_letter_code
_entity_poly.pdbx_strand_id
1 'polypeptide(L)'
;NADITKDLGEVDLMLKTILLTQSQAGGGGGKSTEDVVGEISNDILSKLPKNFDMEVAAKRYPVMYNESMNTVLRQELQRFNNLLSKVRGSLQELGKALKGLVVMSADLESISNAMFINRLPDSWAKVSYPSLKPLSAYITELLDRLAFFKDWLDLGNPVCYPMPHFFFVQAFMTGALQNYARKYTLPIDTVEFDFDFFWETPTEKPEDGVHT
;
A
#
# COMPACT_ATOMS: atom_id res chain seq x y z
N ASN A 1 -12.34 8.50 25.44
CA ASN A 1 -11.70 8.08 24.17
C ASN A 1 -10.49 8.95 23.81
N ALA A 2 -10.57 10.28 23.94
CA ALA A 2 -9.41 11.17 23.74
C ALA A 2 -8.27 10.92 24.75
N ASP A 3 -8.58 10.76 26.04
CA ASP A 3 -7.55 10.47 27.07
C ASP A 3 -6.84 9.14 26.82
N ILE A 4 -7.57 8.07 26.46
CA ILE A 4 -6.98 6.77 26.12
C ILE A 4 -6.03 6.90 24.90
N THR A 5 -6.40 7.69 23.90
CA THR A 5 -5.54 7.90 22.71
C THR A 5 -4.28 8.69 23.07
N LYS A 6 -4.40 9.68 23.97
CA LYS A 6 -3.26 10.44 24.49
C LYS A 6 -2.34 9.52 25.29
N ASP A 7 -2.87 8.75 26.22
CA ASP A 7 -2.11 7.84 27.07
C ASP A 7 -1.40 6.76 26.24
N LEU A 8 -2.07 6.20 25.22
CA LEU A 8 -1.44 5.30 24.25
C LEU A 8 -0.31 5.98 23.47
N GLY A 9 -0.47 7.25 23.09
CA GLY A 9 0.56 8.04 22.43
C GLY A 9 1.78 8.33 23.31
N GLU A 10 1.56 8.62 24.59
CA GLU A 10 2.64 8.82 25.57
C GLU A 10 3.41 7.53 25.85
N VAL A 11 2.70 6.40 25.98
CA VAL A 11 3.32 5.07 26.15
C VAL A 11 4.12 4.68 24.91
N ASP A 12 3.59 4.88 23.70
CA ASP A 12 4.30 4.61 22.45
C ASP A 12 5.58 5.46 22.33
N LEU A 13 5.51 6.75 22.69
CA LEU A 13 6.68 7.62 22.72
C LEU A 13 7.74 7.15 23.74
N MET A 14 7.30 6.76 24.95
CA MET A 14 8.19 6.25 25.99
C MET A 14 8.90 4.97 25.53
N LEU A 15 8.16 4.01 24.96
CA LEU A 15 8.71 2.75 24.46
C LEU A 15 9.67 2.98 23.29
N LYS A 16 9.34 3.87 22.35
CA LYS A 16 10.25 4.28 21.27
C LYS A 16 11.54 4.89 21.81
N THR A 17 11.45 5.75 22.82
CA THR A 17 12.62 6.39 23.44
C THR A 17 13.51 5.37 24.15
N ILE A 18 12.92 4.40 24.85
CA ILE A 18 13.65 3.28 25.45
C ILE A 18 14.35 2.45 24.36
N LEU A 19 13.66 2.13 23.28
CA LEU A 19 14.24 1.36 22.16
C LEU A 19 15.44 2.09 21.52
N LEU A 20 15.35 3.40 21.35
CA LEU A 20 16.42 4.24 20.78
C LEU A 20 17.64 4.38 21.71
N THR A 21 17.43 4.26 23.03
CA THR A 21 18.49 4.40 24.05
C THR A 21 19.05 3.06 24.51
N GLN A 22 18.41 1.95 24.14
CA GLN A 22 18.91 0.62 24.41
C GLN A 22 20.26 0.45 23.70
N SER A 23 21.34 0.40 24.48
CA SER A 23 22.68 0.20 23.94
C SER A 23 22.71 -1.09 23.13
N GLN A 24 23.15 -1.02 21.87
CA GLN A 24 23.55 -2.19 21.06
C GLN A 24 24.84 -2.85 21.59
N ALA A 25 25.08 -2.80 22.90
CA ALA A 25 26.18 -3.50 23.55
C ALA A 25 25.84 -5.00 23.55
N GLY A 26 26.49 -5.73 22.64
CA GLY A 26 26.25 -7.13 22.36
C GLY A 26 26.29 -8.03 23.59
N GLY A 27 25.13 -8.62 23.92
CA GLY A 27 25.03 -9.85 24.70
C GLY A 27 25.12 -11.04 23.75
N GLY A 28 26.25 -11.76 23.79
CA GLY A 28 26.50 -12.93 22.95
C GLY A 28 25.48 -14.04 23.19
N GLY A 29 24.79 -14.45 22.12
CA GLY A 29 23.92 -15.62 22.10
C GLY A 29 22.70 -15.53 21.18
N GLY A 30 22.27 -14.32 20.79
CA GLY A 30 21.18 -14.10 19.84
C GLY A 30 21.63 -14.01 18.38
N LYS A 31 20.71 -14.25 17.43
CA LYS A 31 20.93 -13.93 16.01
C LYS A 31 21.40 -12.49 15.87
N SER A 32 22.35 -12.23 14.97
CA SER A 32 22.80 -10.86 14.73
C SER A 32 21.64 -10.02 14.17
N THR A 33 21.67 -8.70 14.39
CA THR A 33 20.72 -7.78 13.77
C THR A 33 20.66 -7.97 12.25
N GLU A 34 21.81 -8.24 11.64
CA GLU A 34 21.98 -8.51 10.21
C GLU A 34 21.28 -9.80 9.78
N ASP A 35 21.38 -10.87 10.56
CA ASP A 35 20.67 -12.13 10.31
C ASP A 35 19.14 -11.93 10.36
N VAL A 36 18.65 -11.24 11.40
CA VAL A 36 17.21 -10.99 11.58
C VAL A 36 16.66 -10.15 10.44
N VAL A 37 17.34 -9.05 10.08
CA VAL A 37 16.94 -8.19 8.96
C VAL A 37 17.02 -8.94 7.64
N GLY A 38 18.03 -9.80 7.46
CA GLY A 38 18.16 -10.67 6.30
C GLY A 38 17.00 -11.65 6.16
N GLU A 39 16.57 -12.29 7.25
CA GLU A 39 15.40 -13.18 7.27
C GLU A 39 14.10 -12.44 6.92
N ILE A 40 13.85 -11.28 7.54
CA ILE A 40 12.66 -10.45 7.25
C ILE A 40 12.68 -10.00 5.77
N SER A 41 13.84 -9.57 5.28
CA SER A 41 14.00 -9.14 3.88
C SER A 41 13.67 -10.25 2.89
N ASN A 42 14.17 -11.45 3.15
CA ASN A 42 13.91 -12.62 2.29
C ASN A 42 12.44 -13.07 2.36
N ASP A 43 11.84 -13.05 3.55
CA ASP A 43 10.41 -13.36 3.72
C ASP A 43 9.53 -12.39 2.92
N ILE A 44 9.76 -11.08 3.04
CA ILE A 44 9.02 -10.07 2.28
C ILE A 44 9.25 -10.27 0.77
N LEU A 45 10.51 -10.42 0.32
CA LEU A 45 10.83 -10.64 -1.09
C LEU A 45 10.14 -11.87 -1.69
N SER A 46 9.98 -12.94 -0.89
CA SER A 46 9.32 -14.18 -1.34
C SER A 46 7.81 -14.02 -1.54
N LYS A 47 7.18 -13.11 -0.77
CA LYS A 47 5.73 -12.86 -0.81
C LYS A 47 5.33 -11.82 -1.86
N LEU A 48 6.23 -10.90 -2.20
CA LEU A 48 5.90 -9.81 -3.13
C LEU A 48 5.63 -10.35 -4.55
N PRO A 49 4.45 -10.07 -5.13
CA PRO A 49 4.14 -10.48 -6.49
C PRO A 49 5.01 -9.71 -7.50
N LYS A 50 4.98 -10.15 -8.76
CA LYS A 50 5.59 -9.41 -9.87
C LYS A 50 4.85 -8.09 -10.09
N ASN A 51 5.55 -7.12 -10.68
CA ASN A 51 4.93 -5.86 -11.11
C ASN A 51 3.82 -6.14 -12.14
N PHE A 52 2.79 -5.30 -12.13
CA PHE A 52 1.72 -5.34 -13.12
C PHE A 52 2.23 -4.94 -14.49
N ASP A 53 1.79 -5.65 -15.53
CA ASP A 53 2.09 -5.30 -16.91
C ASP A 53 1.18 -4.15 -17.35
N MET A 54 1.79 -2.96 -17.49
CA MET A 54 1.07 -1.75 -17.87
C MET A 54 0.63 -1.76 -19.33
N GLU A 55 1.28 -2.52 -20.21
CA GLU A 55 0.86 -2.66 -21.61
C GLU A 55 -0.39 -3.54 -21.70
N VAL A 56 -0.43 -4.64 -20.96
CA VAL A 56 -1.62 -5.49 -20.84
C VAL A 56 -2.76 -4.70 -20.21
N ALA A 57 -2.51 -3.96 -19.12
CA ALA A 57 -3.52 -3.12 -18.49
C ALA A 57 -4.06 -2.04 -19.44
N ALA A 58 -3.20 -1.40 -20.24
CA ALA A 58 -3.62 -0.39 -21.22
C ALA A 58 -4.44 -0.98 -22.38
N LYS A 59 -4.15 -2.22 -22.81
CA LYS A 59 -4.92 -2.93 -23.84
C LYS A 59 -6.28 -3.39 -23.33
N ARG A 60 -6.33 -3.90 -22.10
CA ARG A 60 -7.56 -4.47 -21.49
C ARG A 60 -8.50 -3.38 -20.98
N TYR A 61 -7.93 -2.29 -20.46
CA TYR A 61 -8.65 -1.13 -19.93
C TYR A 61 -8.20 0.16 -20.66
N PRO A 62 -8.60 0.34 -21.93
CA PRO A 62 -8.29 1.56 -22.67
C PRO A 62 -8.94 2.77 -21.99
N VAL A 63 -8.31 3.94 -22.12
CA VAL A 63 -8.93 5.20 -21.66
C VAL A 63 -10.15 5.44 -22.53
N MET A 64 -11.33 5.34 -21.93
CA MET A 64 -12.58 5.57 -22.61
C MET A 64 -13.34 6.69 -21.90
N TYR A 65 -13.97 7.56 -22.69
CA TYR A 65 -14.80 8.62 -22.15
C TYR A 65 -15.96 8.05 -21.33
N ASN A 66 -16.54 6.91 -21.70
CA ASN A 66 -17.67 6.36 -20.94
C ASN A 66 -17.27 5.54 -19.70
N GLU A 67 -15.96 5.29 -19.49
CA GLU A 67 -15.48 4.43 -18.41
C GLU A 67 -14.24 5.06 -17.75
N SER A 68 -14.48 6.05 -16.87
CA SER A 68 -13.44 6.74 -16.10
C SER A 68 -12.68 5.80 -15.17
N MET A 69 -13.30 4.72 -14.71
CA MET A 69 -12.67 3.73 -13.83
C MET A 69 -11.42 3.09 -14.45
N ASN A 70 -11.37 2.93 -15.77
CA ASN A 70 -10.19 2.42 -16.48
C ASN A 70 -8.95 3.29 -16.23
N THR A 71 -9.16 4.61 -16.18
CA THR A 71 -8.08 5.57 -15.94
C THR A 71 -7.61 5.48 -14.49
N VAL A 72 -8.55 5.35 -13.54
CA VAL A 72 -8.24 5.18 -12.11
C VAL A 72 -7.42 3.91 -11.89
N LEU A 73 -7.88 2.77 -12.42
CA LEU A 73 -7.17 1.49 -12.34
C LEU A 73 -5.72 1.63 -12.84
N ARG A 74 -5.52 2.19 -14.03
CA ARG A 74 -4.18 2.36 -14.60
C ARG A 74 -3.27 3.24 -13.76
N GLN A 75 -3.79 4.33 -13.21
CA GLN A 75 -3.00 5.21 -12.35
C GLN A 75 -2.64 4.54 -11.02
N GLU A 76 -3.57 3.79 -10.43
CA GLU A 76 -3.34 2.99 -9.22
C GLU A 76 -2.28 1.91 -9.47
N LEU A 77 -2.42 1.10 -10.53
CA LEU A 77 -1.43 0.07 -10.91
C LEU A 77 -0.03 0.66 -11.10
N GLN A 78 0.08 1.84 -11.72
CA GLN A 78 1.35 2.54 -11.88
C GLN A 78 1.98 2.93 -10.53
N ARG A 79 1.17 3.40 -9.57
CA ARG A 79 1.63 3.74 -8.22
C ARG A 79 2.09 2.51 -7.45
N PHE A 80 1.32 1.41 -7.49
CA PHE A 80 1.73 0.13 -6.91
C PHE A 80 3.03 -0.39 -7.53
N ASN A 81 3.20 -0.28 -8.84
CA ASN A 81 4.42 -0.68 -9.52
C ASN A 81 5.64 0.13 -9.08
N ASN A 82 5.50 1.45 -8.87
CA ASN A 82 6.57 2.28 -8.34
C ASN A 82 6.95 1.85 -6.92
N LEU A 83 5.96 1.66 -6.04
CA LEU A 83 6.18 1.17 -4.68
C LEU A 83 6.86 -0.21 -4.68
N LEU A 84 6.33 -1.18 -5.41
CA LEU A 84 6.88 -2.53 -5.53
C LEU A 84 8.32 -2.53 -6.03
N SER A 85 8.63 -1.69 -7.02
CA SER A 85 9.98 -1.57 -7.56
C SER A 85 10.94 -0.99 -6.53
N LYS A 86 10.51 0.03 -5.77
CA LYS A 86 11.32 0.64 -4.71
C LYS A 86 11.57 -0.34 -3.56
N VAL A 87 10.53 -1.02 -3.07
CA VAL A 87 10.63 -2.03 -2.00
C VAL A 87 11.55 -3.17 -2.45
N ARG A 88 11.27 -3.80 -3.59
CA ARG A 88 12.05 -4.93 -4.11
C ARG A 88 13.51 -4.55 -4.35
N GLY A 89 13.76 -3.41 -5.00
CA GLY A 89 15.12 -2.92 -5.26
C GLY A 89 15.90 -2.71 -3.96
N SER A 90 15.28 -2.03 -2.99
CA SER A 90 15.94 -1.77 -1.70
C SER A 90 16.22 -3.03 -0.89
N LEU A 91 15.32 -4.02 -0.88
CA LEU A 91 15.52 -5.30 -0.19
C LEU A 91 16.61 -6.14 -0.86
N GLN A 92 16.69 -6.12 -2.20
CA GLN A 92 17.75 -6.79 -2.94
C GLN A 92 19.13 -6.17 -2.71
N GLU A 93 19.21 -4.83 -2.66
CA GLU A 93 20.46 -4.13 -2.32
C GLU A 93 20.86 -4.35 -0.87
N LEU A 94 19.90 -4.31 0.07
CA LEU A 94 20.14 -4.63 1.47
C LEU A 94 20.69 -6.05 1.64
N GLY A 95 20.08 -7.03 0.98
CA GLY A 95 20.56 -8.42 1.03
C GLY A 95 21.97 -8.60 0.44
N LYS A 96 22.40 -7.76 -0.51
CA LYS A 96 23.78 -7.75 -1.01
C LYS A 96 24.73 -7.06 -0.03
N ALA A 97 24.30 -5.96 0.59
CA ALA A 97 25.08 -5.23 1.58
C ALA A 97 25.36 -6.08 2.83
N LEU A 98 24.36 -6.81 3.33
CA LEU A 98 24.52 -7.76 4.45
C LEU A 98 25.51 -8.90 4.16
N LYS A 99 25.71 -9.24 2.88
CA LYS A 99 26.70 -10.24 2.43
C LYS A 99 28.08 -9.63 2.13
N GLY A 100 28.26 -8.33 2.34
CA GLY A 100 29.50 -7.61 2.01
C GLY A 100 29.74 -7.42 0.51
N LEU A 101 28.73 -7.64 -0.34
CA LEU A 101 28.85 -7.49 -1.81
C LEU A 101 28.64 -6.05 -2.28
N VAL A 102 27.99 -5.22 -1.46
CA VAL A 102 27.72 -3.80 -1.72
C VAL A 102 28.03 -3.03 -0.43
N VAL A 103 28.49 -1.78 -0.57
CA VAL A 103 28.75 -0.91 0.59
C VAL A 103 27.43 -0.54 1.25
N MET A 104 27.34 -0.70 2.57
CA MET A 104 26.20 -0.24 3.35
C MET A 104 26.11 1.29 3.29
N SER A 105 25.11 1.80 2.57
CA SER A 105 24.83 3.24 2.50
C SER A 105 23.96 3.68 3.68
N ALA A 106 23.94 4.99 3.97
CA ALA A 106 23.07 5.55 5.01
C ALA A 106 21.58 5.22 4.77
N ASP A 107 21.16 5.15 3.51
CA ASP A 107 19.79 4.76 3.15
C ASP A 107 19.51 3.28 3.48
N LEU A 108 20.44 2.38 3.19
CA LEU A 108 20.30 0.95 3.50
C LEU A 108 20.35 0.68 5.00
N GLU A 109 21.20 1.41 5.73
CA GLU A 109 21.27 1.34 7.19
C GLU A 109 19.95 1.82 7.83
N SER A 110 19.38 2.93 7.33
CA SER A 110 18.07 3.41 7.77
C SER A 110 16.96 2.39 7.54
N ILE A 111 16.95 1.73 6.38
CA ILE A 111 15.99 0.66 6.07
C ILE A 111 16.20 -0.54 7.01
N SER A 112 17.45 -0.97 7.19
CA SER A 112 17.80 -2.07 8.10
C SER A 112 17.30 -1.83 9.51
N ASN A 113 17.59 -0.65 10.06
CA ASN A 113 17.14 -0.27 11.40
C ASN A 113 15.61 -0.20 11.50
N ALA A 114 14.94 0.41 10.51
CA ALA A 114 13.48 0.47 10.47
C ALA A 114 12.86 -0.94 10.44
N MET A 115 13.41 -1.86 9.65
CA MET A 115 12.96 -3.25 9.60
C MET A 115 13.17 -3.99 10.91
N PHE A 116 14.33 -3.79 11.55
CA PHE A 116 14.63 -4.40 12.85
C PHE A 116 13.64 -3.97 13.94
N ILE A 117 13.23 -2.70 13.95
CA ILE A 117 12.25 -2.17 14.90
C ILE A 117 10.79 -2.31 14.43
N ASN A 118 10.52 -3.10 13.37
CA ASN A 118 9.19 -3.34 12.79
C ASN A 118 8.44 -2.06 12.36
N ARG A 119 9.18 -1.05 11.86
CA ARG A 119 8.65 0.22 11.32
C ARG A 119 8.78 0.26 9.80
N LEU A 120 7.81 0.88 9.12
CA LEU A 120 7.89 1.15 7.69
C LEU A 120 9.08 2.11 7.40
N PRO A 121 10.04 1.74 6.54
CA PRO A 121 11.13 2.64 6.17
C PRO A 121 10.62 3.94 5.54
N ASP A 122 11.22 5.07 5.91
CA ASP A 122 10.77 6.40 5.45
C ASP A 122 10.90 6.56 3.92
N SER A 123 11.86 5.85 3.31
CA SER A 123 12.03 5.82 1.85
C SER A 123 10.86 5.11 1.13
N TRP A 124 10.21 4.13 1.77
CA TRP A 124 9.02 3.46 1.25
C TRP A 124 7.78 4.28 1.56
N ALA A 125 7.69 4.86 2.76
CA ALA A 125 6.58 5.72 3.17
C ALA A 125 6.36 6.90 2.20
N LYS A 126 7.44 7.51 1.69
CA LYS A 126 7.36 8.61 0.70
C LYS A 126 6.65 8.26 -0.61
N VAL A 127 6.69 6.99 -1.01
CA VAL A 127 6.06 6.50 -2.26
C VAL A 127 4.84 5.63 -1.99
N SER A 128 4.46 5.48 -0.72
CA SER A 128 3.35 4.67 -0.24
C SER A 128 2.09 5.53 -0.01
N TYR A 129 0.95 4.85 0.15
CA TYR A 129 -0.22 5.41 0.83
C TYR A 129 0.09 5.70 2.30
N PRO A 130 -0.58 6.69 2.92
CA PRO A 130 -0.44 6.99 4.34
C PRO A 130 -0.76 5.75 5.20
N SER A 131 0.18 5.33 6.05
CA SER A 131 -0.02 4.25 7.00
C SER A 131 0.80 4.48 8.26
N LEU A 132 0.19 4.21 9.42
CA LEU A 132 0.83 4.20 10.73
C LEU A 132 1.05 2.77 11.24
N LYS A 133 0.82 1.76 10.40
CA LYS A 133 0.90 0.36 10.79
C LYS A 133 2.36 -0.09 10.94
N PRO A 134 2.63 -1.07 11.81
CA PRO A 134 3.93 -1.73 11.84
C PRO A 134 4.22 -2.41 10.49
N LEU A 135 5.51 -2.63 10.19
CA LEU A 135 5.98 -3.16 8.91
C LEU A 135 5.27 -4.47 8.53
N SER A 136 5.19 -5.41 9.46
CA SER A 136 4.50 -6.69 9.27
C SER A 136 3.04 -6.53 8.82
N ALA A 137 2.25 -5.71 9.52
CA ALA A 137 0.86 -5.44 9.16
C ALA A 137 0.74 -4.66 7.84
N TYR A 138 1.66 -3.73 7.59
CA TYR A 138 1.72 -2.98 6.34
C TYR A 138 1.95 -3.90 5.13
N ILE A 139 2.86 -4.88 5.23
CA ILE A 139 3.13 -5.83 4.14
C ILE A 139 1.91 -6.70 3.87
N THR A 140 1.21 -7.19 4.91
CA THR A 140 -0.04 -7.94 4.72
C THR A 140 -1.09 -7.10 3.97
N GLU A 141 -1.33 -5.86 4.39
CA GLU A 141 -2.25 -4.98 3.68
C GLU A 141 -1.82 -4.67 2.26
N LEU A 142 -0.51 -4.51 2.02
CA LEU A 142 0.00 -4.30 0.68
C LEU A 142 -0.32 -5.49 -0.21
N LEU A 143 -0.17 -6.72 0.29
CA LEU A 143 -0.52 -7.93 -0.46
C LEU A 143 -2.01 -8.02 -0.74
N ASP A 144 -2.87 -7.69 0.23
CA ASP A 144 -4.33 -7.67 0.05
C ASP A 144 -4.74 -6.64 -1.02
N ARG A 145 -4.14 -5.45 -1.00
CA ARG A 145 -4.30 -4.42 -2.04
C ARG A 145 -3.91 -4.92 -3.41
N LEU A 146 -2.73 -5.53 -3.51
CA LEU A 146 -2.22 -6.06 -4.78
C LEU A 146 -3.11 -7.18 -5.32
N ALA A 147 -3.65 -8.03 -4.44
CA ALA A 147 -4.60 -9.08 -4.81
C ALA A 147 -5.89 -8.47 -5.39
N PHE A 148 -6.48 -7.48 -4.70
CA PHE A 148 -7.66 -6.77 -5.20
C PHE A 148 -7.44 -6.16 -6.60
N PHE A 149 -6.34 -5.45 -6.81
CA PHE A 149 -6.06 -4.84 -8.11
C PHE A 149 -5.69 -5.85 -9.20
N LYS A 150 -5.10 -6.99 -8.81
CA LYS A 150 -4.87 -8.12 -9.71
C LYS A 150 -6.20 -8.73 -10.15
N ASP A 151 -7.11 -9.00 -9.24
CA ASP A 151 -8.43 -9.56 -9.54
C ASP A 151 -9.23 -8.60 -10.42
N TRP A 152 -9.15 -7.29 -10.16
CA TRP A 152 -9.73 -6.29 -11.06
C TRP A 152 -9.10 -6.38 -12.47
N LEU A 153 -7.77 -6.42 -12.57
CA LEU A 153 -7.09 -6.53 -13.86
C LEU A 153 -7.46 -7.83 -14.62
N ASP A 154 -7.65 -8.93 -13.90
CA ASP A 154 -7.82 -10.27 -14.45
C ASP A 154 -9.28 -10.65 -14.75
N LEU A 155 -10.20 -10.30 -13.86
CA LEU A 155 -11.60 -10.74 -13.85
C LEU A 155 -12.59 -9.66 -14.33
N GLY A 156 -12.21 -8.39 -14.33
CA GLY A 156 -13.13 -7.30 -14.67
C GLY A 156 -13.38 -6.33 -13.51
N ASN A 157 -14.24 -5.34 -13.76
CA ASN A 157 -14.65 -4.37 -12.76
C ASN A 157 -15.29 -5.04 -11.52
N PRO A 158 -14.78 -4.77 -10.30
CA PRO A 158 -15.36 -5.23 -9.05
C PRO A 158 -16.83 -4.84 -8.90
N VAL A 159 -17.55 -5.64 -8.12
CA VAL A 159 -18.90 -5.31 -7.68
C VAL A 159 -18.85 -4.32 -6.51
N CYS A 160 -17.96 -4.57 -5.57
CA CYS A 160 -17.71 -3.74 -4.40
C CYS A 160 -16.24 -3.29 -4.40
N TYR A 161 -16.01 -2.00 -4.16
CA TYR A 161 -14.72 -1.34 -4.19
C TYR A 161 -14.31 -0.95 -2.77
N PRO A 162 -13.45 -1.74 -2.09
CA PRO A 162 -13.08 -1.40 -0.74
C PRO A 162 -12.16 -0.16 -0.77
N MET A 163 -12.73 1.01 -0.47
CA MET A 163 -12.05 2.31 -0.53
C MET A 163 -10.68 2.31 0.14
N PRO A 164 -10.45 1.63 1.29
CA PRO A 164 -9.15 1.61 1.92
C PRO A 164 -8.04 1.11 1.01
N HIS A 165 -8.33 0.29 -0.02
CA HIS A 165 -7.32 -0.34 -0.86
C HIS A 165 -6.64 0.62 -1.85
N PHE A 166 -7.28 1.74 -2.19
CA PHE A 166 -6.77 2.73 -3.13
C PHE A 166 -5.65 3.57 -2.53
N PHE A 167 -4.67 3.98 -3.35
CA PHE A 167 -3.74 5.04 -2.99
C PHE A 167 -4.43 6.39 -2.92
N PHE A 168 -5.31 6.67 -3.89
CA PHE A 168 -5.94 7.97 -4.03
C PHE A 168 -7.46 7.84 -4.20
N VAL A 169 -8.15 7.66 -3.07
CA VAL A 169 -9.61 7.51 -3.00
C VAL A 169 -10.35 8.64 -3.72
N GLN A 170 -9.82 9.87 -3.69
CA GLN A 170 -10.45 10.99 -4.39
C GLN A 170 -10.52 10.79 -5.91
N ALA A 171 -9.51 10.17 -6.56
CA ALA A 171 -9.61 9.87 -7.99
C ALA A 171 -10.67 8.80 -8.28
N PHE A 172 -10.83 7.83 -7.39
CA PHE A 172 -11.92 6.86 -7.46
C PHE A 172 -13.29 7.56 -7.34
N MET A 173 -13.48 8.40 -6.33
CA MET A 173 -14.74 9.15 -6.13
C MET A 173 -15.06 10.04 -7.34
N THR A 174 -14.08 10.81 -7.84
CA THR A 174 -14.27 11.63 -9.04
C THR A 174 -14.59 10.77 -10.26
N GLY A 175 -13.93 9.62 -10.42
CA GLY A 175 -14.22 8.72 -11.53
C GLY A 175 -15.64 8.15 -11.48
N ALA A 176 -16.16 7.86 -10.28
CA ALA A 176 -17.53 7.37 -10.09
C ALA A 176 -18.56 8.45 -10.46
N LEU A 177 -18.36 9.69 -10.00
CA LEU A 177 -19.17 10.85 -10.40
C LEU A 177 -19.13 11.07 -11.91
N GLN A 178 -17.95 10.94 -12.53
CA GLN A 178 -17.81 11.09 -13.98
C GLN A 178 -18.59 10.04 -14.76
N ASN A 179 -18.56 8.77 -14.33
CA ASN A 179 -19.34 7.71 -14.97
C ASN A 179 -20.84 8.02 -14.89
N TYR A 180 -21.33 8.43 -13.72
CA TYR A 180 -22.73 8.83 -13.53
C TYR A 180 -23.12 10.05 -14.39
N ALA A 181 -22.36 11.14 -14.28
CA ALA A 181 -22.61 12.38 -15.02
C ALA A 181 -22.63 12.13 -16.54
N ARG A 182 -21.72 11.30 -17.05
CA ARG A 182 -21.66 10.97 -18.48
C ARG A 182 -22.82 10.06 -18.93
N LYS A 183 -23.23 9.09 -18.10
CA LYS A 183 -24.41 8.23 -18.36
C LYS A 183 -25.66 9.09 -18.59
N TYR A 184 -25.84 10.14 -17.80
CA TYR A 184 -27.00 11.05 -17.87
C TYR A 184 -26.76 12.34 -18.68
N THR A 185 -25.60 12.50 -19.31
CA THR A 185 -25.20 13.72 -20.04
C THR A 185 -25.37 15.01 -19.19
N LEU A 186 -25.01 14.91 -17.91
CA LEU A 186 -25.01 16.01 -16.95
C LEU A 186 -23.60 16.61 -16.80
N PRO A 187 -23.47 17.91 -16.50
CA PRO A 187 -22.21 18.47 -16.02
C PRO A 187 -21.80 17.82 -14.68
N ILE A 188 -20.51 17.54 -14.49
CA ILE A 188 -20.04 16.93 -13.22
C ILE A 188 -20.31 17.81 -12.01
N ASP A 189 -20.29 19.14 -12.18
CA ASP A 189 -20.48 20.12 -11.10
C ASP A 189 -21.92 20.16 -10.56
N THR A 190 -22.86 19.48 -11.22
CA THR A 190 -24.27 19.39 -10.78
C THR A 190 -24.60 18.06 -10.11
N VAL A 191 -23.61 17.19 -9.89
CA VAL A 191 -23.78 15.85 -9.31
C VAL A 191 -23.05 15.78 -7.98
N GLU A 192 -23.73 15.24 -6.97
CA GLU A 192 -23.16 14.97 -5.64
C GLU A 192 -23.40 13.51 -5.26
N PHE A 193 -22.68 13.02 -4.25
CA PHE A 193 -22.89 11.69 -3.71
C PHE A 193 -24.04 11.70 -2.71
N ASP A 194 -24.93 10.71 -2.86
CA ASP A 194 -25.83 10.25 -1.81
C ASP A 194 -25.40 8.84 -1.38
N PHE A 195 -25.76 8.43 -0.16
CA PHE A 195 -25.26 7.19 0.44
C PHE A 195 -26.36 6.40 1.14
N ASP A 196 -26.44 5.12 0.82
CA ASP A 196 -27.25 4.13 1.53
C ASP A 196 -26.37 3.08 2.20
N PHE A 197 -26.77 2.67 3.40
CA PHE A 197 -26.05 1.66 4.17
C PHE A 197 -26.69 0.28 3.98
N PHE A 198 -25.85 -0.70 3.67
CA PHE A 198 -26.24 -2.10 3.53
C PHE A 198 -25.65 -2.93 4.67
N TRP A 199 -26.42 -3.92 5.14
CA TRP A 199 -25.98 -4.87 6.17
C TRP A 199 -25.20 -6.05 5.59
N GLU A 200 -25.39 -6.33 4.30
CA GLU A 200 -24.74 -7.42 3.57
C GLU A 200 -23.93 -6.86 2.40
N THR A 201 -22.85 -7.56 2.03
CA THR A 201 -22.03 -7.16 0.88
C THR A 201 -22.81 -7.40 -0.42
N PRO A 202 -23.03 -6.37 -1.25
CA PRO A 202 -23.74 -6.52 -2.52
C PRO A 202 -23.04 -7.52 -3.45
N THR A 203 -23.83 -8.37 -4.10
CA THR A 203 -23.36 -9.39 -5.06
C THR A 203 -23.51 -8.95 -6.52
N GLU A 204 -24.32 -7.92 -6.77
CA GLU A 204 -24.56 -7.35 -8.10
C GLU A 204 -24.13 -5.89 -8.16
N LYS A 205 -23.82 -5.43 -9.37
CA LYS A 205 -23.44 -4.03 -9.61
C LYS A 205 -24.66 -3.13 -9.45
N PRO A 206 -24.51 -1.95 -8.85
CA PRO A 206 -25.62 -1.01 -8.76
C PRO A 206 -25.97 -0.47 -10.15
N GLU A 207 -27.23 -0.10 -10.35
CA GLU A 207 -27.66 0.57 -11.58
C GLU A 207 -26.97 1.93 -11.75
N ASP A 208 -26.81 2.65 -10.63
CA ASP A 208 -26.13 3.94 -10.53
C ASP A 208 -25.20 3.98 -9.32
N GLY A 209 -24.00 4.56 -9.53
CA GLY A 209 -23.00 4.72 -8.48
C GLY A 209 -22.07 3.51 -8.33
N VAL A 210 -21.60 3.29 -7.11
CA VAL A 210 -20.61 2.26 -6.76
C VAL A 210 -20.92 1.71 -5.36
N HIS A 211 -20.67 0.42 -5.14
CA HIS A 211 -20.65 -0.16 -3.80
C HIS A 211 -19.22 -0.14 -3.25
N THR A 212 -19.07 0.09 -1.94
CA THR A 212 -17.76 0.18 -1.27
C THR A 212 -17.71 -0.54 0.05
#